data_AF-A0A2N6VJC0-F1
#
_entry.id   AF-A0A2N6VJC0-F1
#
_cell.length_a   1.000
_cell.length_b   1.000
_cell.length_c   1.000
_cell.angle_alpha   90.00
_cell.angle_beta   90.00
_cell.angle_gamma   90.00
#
_symmetry.space_group_name_H-M   'P 1'
#
loop_
_entity.id
_entity.type
_entity.pdbx_description
1 polymer ?
#
loop_
_entity_poly.entity_id
_entity_poly.type
_entity_poly.pdbx_seq_one_letter_code
_entity_poly.pdbx_strand_id
1 'polypeptide(L)' 'GTIMNVRRIILLAFGENKAEAVRDSVRGPVTEDVPASVLQNHPNVVFALDEAAASLL' A
#
# COMPACT_ATOMS: atom_id res chain seq x y z
N GLY A 1 0.15 8.21 14.17
CA GLY A 1 1.28 7.27 14.05
C GLY A 1 2.48 7.99 13.47
N THR A 2 3.70 7.65 13.90
CA THR A 2 4.93 8.36 13.50
C THR A 2 5.20 8.31 12.00
N ILE A 3 4.81 7.22 11.31
CA ILE A 3 5.00 7.07 9.85
C ILE A 3 4.16 8.04 9.02
N MET A 4 2.99 8.49 9.51
CA MET A 4 2.12 9.42 8.78
C MET A 4 2.59 10.88 8.85
N ASN A 5 3.61 11.17 9.67
CA ASN A 5 4.18 12.52 9.84
C ASN A 5 5.41 12.77 8.96
N VAL A 6 5.81 11.80 8.13
CA VAL A 6 6.97 11.94 7.24
C VAL A 6 6.61 12.78 6.02
N ARG A 7 7.62 13.21 5.25
CA ARG A 7 7.39 13.99 4.03
C ARG A 7 7.02 13.11 2.83
N ARG A 8 7.45 11.85 2.82
CA ARG A 8 7.26 10.88 1.73
C ARG A 8 7.37 9.45 2.24
N ILE A 9 6.52 8.58 1.72
CA ILE A 9 6.53 7.14 1.98
C ILE A 9 6.78 6.40 0.66
N ILE A 10 7.65 5.39 0.69
CA ILE A 10 7.86 4.48 -0.43
C ILE A 10 7.62 3.06 0.10
N LEU A 11 6.60 2.38 -0.41
CA LEU A 11 6.28 1.00 -0.09
C LEU A 11 6.75 0.11 -1.23
N LEU A 12 7.55 -0.91 -0.91
CA LEU A 12 8.03 -1.91 -1.85
C LEU A 12 7.28 -3.22 -1.61
N ALA A 13 6.70 -3.82 -2.65
CA ALA A 13 6.10 -5.14 -2.56
C ALA A 13 6.34 -5.94 -3.86
N PHE A 14 6.69 -7.21 -3.70
CA PHE A 14 7.12 -8.08 -4.79
C PHE A 14 6.47 -9.46 -4.64
N GLY A 15 6.13 -10.07 -5.77
CA GLY A 15 5.54 -11.40 -5.85
C GLY A 15 4.01 -11.42 -5.78
N GLU A 16 3.43 -12.43 -6.44
CA GLU A 16 1.99 -12.65 -6.57
C GLU A 16 1.28 -12.79 -5.22
N ASN A 17 1.95 -13.36 -4.22
CA ASN A 17 1.42 -13.50 -2.86
C ASN A 17 1.17 -12.15 -2.15
N LYS A 18 1.56 -11.02 -2.74
CA LYS A 18 1.26 -9.67 -2.26
C LYS A 18 0.13 -8.98 -3.01
N ALA A 19 -0.34 -9.53 -4.14
CA ALA A 19 -1.27 -8.85 -5.02
C ALA A 19 -2.58 -8.45 -4.34
N GLU A 20 -3.15 -9.34 -3.52
CA GLU A 20 -4.38 -9.04 -2.78
C GLU A 20 -4.16 -7.93 -1.73
N ALA A 21 -3.11 -8.04 -0.93
CA ALA A 21 -2.77 -7.02 0.07
C ALA A 21 -2.51 -5.66 -0.58
N VAL A 22 -1.87 -5.63 -1.75
CA VAL A 22 -1.63 -4.40 -2.53
C VAL A 22 -2.94 -3.81 -3.03
N ARG A 23 -3.81 -4.63 -3.65
CA ARG A 23 -5.15 -4.20 -4.10
C ARG A 23 -5.94 -3.59 -2.95
N ASP A 24 -6.00 -4.27 -1.81
CA ASP A 24 -6.78 -3.83 -0.66
C ASP A 24 -6.18 -2.59 0.00
N SER A 25 -4.86 -2.45 0.01
CA SER A 25 -4.20 -1.24 0.51
C SER A 25 -4.46 -0.03 -0.37
N VAL A 26 -4.62 -0.19 -1.68
CA VAL A 26 -4.78 0.91 -2.64
C VAL A 26 -6.24 1.25 -2.93
N ARG A 27 -7.12 0.24 -3.02
CA ARG A 27 -8.54 0.38 -3.42
C ARG A 27 -9.55 0.01 -2.33
N GLY A 28 -9.11 -0.73 -1.31
CA GLY A 28 -9.98 -1.16 -0.22
C GLY A 28 -10.29 -0.03 0.76
N PRO A 29 -11.26 -0.26 1.67
CA PRO A 29 -11.55 0.68 2.74
C PRO A 29 -10.35 0.81 3.70
N VAL A 30 -10.22 1.99 4.33
CA VAL A 30 -9.22 2.18 5.40
C VAL A 30 -9.68 1.43 6.64
N THR A 31 -8.95 0.39 7.03
CA THR A 31 -9.29 -0.50 8.16
C THR A 31 -8.03 -1.01 8.88
N GLU A 32 -8.17 -1.40 10.14
CA GLU A 32 -7.09 -2.00 10.94
C GLU A 32 -6.71 -3.41 10.47
N ASP A 33 -7.62 -4.13 9.80
CA ASP A 33 -7.33 -5.45 9.21
C ASP A 33 -6.33 -5.37 8.04
N VAL A 34 -6.26 -4.20 7.38
CA VAL A 34 -5.34 -3.91 6.28
C VAL A 34 -4.56 -2.64 6.65
N PRO A 35 -3.54 -2.72 7.52
CA PRO A 35 -2.87 -1.53 8.06
C PRO A 35 -2.31 -0.59 6.99
N ALA A 36 -1.84 -1.12 5.86
CA ALA A 36 -1.31 -0.32 4.75
C ALA A 36 -2.38 0.49 4.00
N SER A 37 -3.68 0.21 4.20
CA SER A 37 -4.77 1.06 3.70
C SER A 37 -4.73 2.48 4.27
N VAL A 38 -4.20 2.67 5.48
CA VAL A 38 -4.05 4.02 6.08
C VAL A 38 -3.15 4.94 5.26
N LEU A 39 -2.25 4.38 4.44
CA LEU A 39 -1.35 5.14 3.59
C LEU A 39 -2.10 5.93 2.51
N GLN A 40 -3.34 5.56 2.17
CA GLN A 40 -4.22 6.34 1.28
C GLN A 40 -4.44 7.78 1.80
N ASN A 41 -4.32 8.00 3.11
CA ASN A 41 -4.50 9.31 3.73
C ASN A 41 -3.23 10.17 3.73
N HIS A 42 -2.08 9.64 3.33
CA HIS A 42 -0.84 10.39 3.28
C HIS A 42 -0.69 11.06 1.89
N PRO A 43 -0.43 12.38 1.81
CA PRO A 43 -0.46 13.11 0.54
C PRO A 43 0.67 12.75 -0.43
N ASN A 44 1.68 11.99 0.03
CA ASN A 44 2.88 11.67 -0.75
C ASN A 44 3.34 10.23 -0.50
N VAL A 45 2.72 9.28 -1.17
CA VAL A 45 3.05 7.84 -1.10
C VAL A 45 3.33 7.31 -2.50
N VAL A 46 4.33 6.44 -2.62
CA VAL A 46 4.60 5.66 -3.82
C VAL A 46 4.64 4.18 -3.46
N PHE A 47 3.87 3.38 -4.20
CA PHE A 47 3.97 1.93 -4.20
C PHE A 47 4.84 1.54 -5.40
N ALA A 48 5.99 0.93 -5.15
CA ALA A 48 6.82 0.35 -6.20
C ALA A 48 6.66 -1.17 -6.15
N LEU A 49 6.07 -1.70 -7.21
CA LEU A 49 5.58 -3.07 -7.31
C LEU A 49 6.23 -3.75 -8.52
N ASP A 50 6.44 -5.06 -8.44
CA ASP A 50 6.59 -5.85 -9.66
C ASP A 50 5.24 -6.19 -10.28
N GLU A 51 5.26 -6.71 -11.51
CA GLU A 51 4.04 -7.08 -12.24
C GLU A 51 3.21 -8.12 -11.49
N ALA A 52 3.86 -9.05 -10.79
CA ALA A 52 3.19 -10.09 -10.01
C ALA A 52 2.42 -9.51 -8.82
N ALA A 53 3.01 -8.60 -8.04
CA ALA A 53 2.34 -7.92 -6.94
C ALA A 53 1.30 -6.88 -7.40
N ALA A 54 1.39 -6.41 -8.64
CA ALA A 54 0.41 -5.52 -9.25
C ALA A 54 -0.73 -6.26 -9.97
N SER A 55 -0.70 -7.59 -10.04
CA SER A 55 -1.61 -8.41 -10.87
C SER A 55 -3.10 -8.27 -10.56
N LEU A 56 -3.47 -7.79 -9.37
CA LEU A 56 -4.86 -7.55 -8.95
C LEU A 56 -5.23 -6.06 -8.84
N LEU A 57 -4.33 -5.16 -9.24
CA LEU A 57 -4.62 -3.73 -9.39
C LEU A 57 -5.39 -3.44 -10.68
#